data_AF-A0A0B4RCX0-F1
#
_entry.id   AF-A0A0B4RCX0-F1
#
_cell.length_a   1.000
_cell.length_b   1.000
_cell.length_c   1.000
_cell.angle_alpha   90.00
_cell.angle_beta   90.00
_cell.angle_gamma   90.00
#
_symmetry.space_group_name_H-M   'P 1'
#
loop_
_entity.id
_entity.type
_entity.pdbx_description
1 polymer ?
#
loop_
_entity_poly.entity_id
_entity_poly.type
_entity_poly.pdbx_seq_one_letter_code
_entity_poly.pdbx_strand_id
1 'polypeptide(L)'
;MNKVLMALYGLSIFLTIAVFYVMNYLTAPLLNNDYRGGNGNPALFFPVVLMPFIFYFLYGTVELSMRLAEEWLSRKKTIIGIVLSLVYIIGGSIWAVRAADNYRTYIVDTKDAYSNPAEFALLNVFSNHLFFNPMTFFLVVGVCFVMGAGWSLWRRTRL
;
A
#
# COMPACT_ATOMS: atom_id res chain seq x y z
N MET A 1 -2.97 2.11 23.68
CA MET A 1 -1.58 1.62 23.70
C MET A 1 -0.82 2.30 24.83
N ASN A 2 0.05 1.58 25.54
CA ASN A 2 0.96 2.19 26.51
C ASN A 2 2.09 2.96 25.78
N LYS A 3 2.92 3.72 26.52
CA LYS A 3 3.97 4.56 25.92
C LYS A 3 5.00 3.77 25.10
N VAL A 4 5.35 2.56 25.54
CA VAL A 4 6.31 1.70 24.83
C VAL A 4 5.74 1.22 23.49
N LEU A 5 4.48 0.76 23.49
CA LEU A 5 3.79 0.34 22.28
C LEU A 5 3.59 1.51 21.30
N MET A 6 3.33 2.72 21.81
CA MET A 6 3.27 3.93 20.99
C MET A 6 4.61 4.28 20.35
N ALA A 7 5.72 4.13 21.09
CA ALA A 7 7.07 4.33 20.54
C ALA A 7 7.40 3.29 19.45
N LEU A 8 7.10 2.01 19.70
CA LEU A 8 7.26 0.94 18.70
C LEU A 8 6.39 1.18 17.46
N TYR A 9 5.20 1.75 17.64
CA TYR A 9 4.32 2.09 16.52
C TYR A 9 4.90 3.25 15.71
N GLY A 10 5.43 4.29 16.37
CA GLY A 10 6.14 5.37 15.70
C GLY A 10 7.33 4.87 14.87
N LEU A 11 8.15 3.97 15.44
CA LEU A 11 9.23 3.32 14.71
C LEU A 11 8.71 2.50 13.52
N SER A 12 7.61 1.78 13.70
CA SER A 12 6.99 0.96 12.65
C SER A 12 6.42 1.80 11.51
N ILE A 13 5.84 2.96 11.80
CA ILE A 13 5.43 3.94 10.78
C ILE A 13 6.65 4.37 9.96
N PHE A 14 7.72 4.80 10.64
CA PHE A 14 8.93 5.29 9.97
C PHE A 14 9.53 4.21 9.06
N LEU A 15 9.66 2.98 9.55
CA LEU A 15 10.19 1.86 8.77
C LEU A 15 9.27 1.48 7.61
N THR A 16 7.95 1.53 7.79
CA THR A 16 7.00 1.26 6.68
C THR A 16 7.10 2.34 5.60
N ILE A 17 7.20 3.61 5.96
CA ILE A 17 7.44 4.71 5.01
C ILE A 17 8.78 4.51 4.28
N ALA A 18 9.83 4.14 5.01
CA ALA A 18 11.13 3.84 4.42
C ALA A 18 11.06 2.67 3.43
N VAL A 19 10.29 1.61 3.72
CA VAL A 19 10.03 0.52 2.76
C VAL A 19 9.37 1.05 1.50
N PHE A 20 8.30 1.83 1.61
CA PHE A 20 7.62 2.41 0.44
C PHE A 20 8.59 3.26 -0.39
N TYR A 21 9.40 4.09 0.27
CA TYR A 21 10.38 4.94 -0.40
C TYR A 21 11.46 4.11 -1.12
N VAL A 22 12.07 3.14 -0.44
CA VAL A 22 13.13 2.29 -1.01
C VAL A 22 12.57 1.45 -2.15
N MET A 23 11.38 0.88 -2.01
CA MET A 23 10.71 0.16 -3.08
C MET A 23 10.51 1.05 -4.31
N ASN A 24 10.02 2.29 -4.12
CA ASN A 24 9.88 3.27 -5.19
C ASN A 24 11.21 3.53 -5.89
N TYR A 25 12.24 3.84 -5.10
CA TYR A 25 13.56 4.23 -5.57
C TYR A 25 14.25 3.11 -6.34
N LEU A 26 14.03 1.85 -5.96
CA LEU A 26 14.59 0.68 -6.62
C LEU A 26 13.78 0.22 -7.85
N THR A 27 12.92 1.09 -8.40
CA THR A 27 12.34 0.89 -9.73
C THR A 27 13.48 0.86 -10.75
N ALA A 28 13.61 -0.23 -11.50
CA ALA A 28 14.63 -0.29 -12.54
C ALA A 28 14.27 0.61 -13.72
N PRO A 29 15.26 1.28 -14.32
CA PRO A 29 15.05 2.01 -15.56
C PRO A 29 14.73 1.03 -16.70
N LEU A 30 13.95 1.52 -17.67
CA LEU A 30 13.62 0.76 -18.87
C LEU A 30 14.67 1.05 -19.96
N LEU A 31 15.64 0.14 -20.10
CA LEU A 31 16.71 0.23 -21.09
C LEU A 31 16.54 -0.89 -22.15
N ASN A 32 16.71 -0.58 -23.44
CA ASN A 32 16.43 -1.54 -24.53
C ASN A 32 17.44 -2.72 -24.54
N ASN A 33 18.65 -2.49 -24.04
CA ASN A 33 19.78 -3.42 -24.01
C ASN A 33 19.87 -4.30 -22.74
N ASP A 34 19.01 -4.09 -21.74
CA ASP A 34 19.04 -4.88 -20.49
C ASP A 34 18.04 -6.05 -20.51
N TYR A 35 18.53 -7.28 -20.42
CA TYR A 35 17.73 -8.52 -20.32
C TYR A 35 17.15 -8.75 -18.90
N ARG A 36 16.59 -7.70 -18.28
CA ARG A 36 16.04 -7.75 -16.92
C ARG A 36 14.55 -8.15 -16.85
N GLY A 37 14.04 -8.88 -17.84
CA GLY A 37 12.66 -9.41 -17.79
C GLY A 37 12.52 -10.73 -17.03
N GLY A 38 13.65 -11.39 -16.68
CA GLY A 38 13.66 -12.70 -16.03
C GLY A 38 13.90 -12.66 -14.51
N ASN A 39 12.85 -13.00 -13.76
CA ASN A 39 12.81 -13.58 -12.42
C ASN A 39 13.46 -12.83 -11.25
N GLY A 40 12.79 -11.76 -10.82
CA GLY A 40 12.95 -11.22 -9.48
C GLY A 40 12.69 -9.72 -9.42
N ASN A 41 12.02 -9.28 -8.37
CA ASN A 41 12.01 -7.89 -7.97
C ASN A 41 12.82 -7.79 -6.67
N PRO A 42 14.15 -7.54 -6.75
CA PRO A 42 15.02 -7.53 -5.58
C PRO A 42 14.56 -6.56 -4.49
N ALA A 43 13.83 -5.52 -4.88
CA ALA A 43 13.24 -4.59 -3.92
C ALA A 43 12.30 -5.31 -2.93
N LEU A 44 11.60 -6.38 -3.33
CA LEU A 44 10.72 -7.15 -2.43
C LEU A 44 11.41 -7.75 -1.20
N PHE A 45 12.75 -7.81 -1.18
CA PHE A 45 13.50 -8.15 0.02
C PHE A 45 13.18 -7.23 1.21
N PHE A 46 13.07 -5.92 0.98
CA PHE A 46 12.83 -4.93 2.04
C PHE A 46 11.50 -5.13 2.79
N PRO A 47 10.34 -5.25 2.12
CA PRO A 47 9.09 -5.51 2.83
C PRO A 47 9.07 -6.88 3.52
N VAL A 48 9.80 -7.88 3.00
CA VAL A 48 9.87 -9.21 3.65
C VAL A 48 10.67 -9.15 4.94
N VAL A 49 11.85 -8.52 4.95
CA VAL A 49 12.69 -8.39 6.15
C VAL A 49 12.03 -7.49 7.19
N LEU A 50 11.39 -6.41 6.77
CA LEU A 50 10.72 -5.46 7.66
C LEU A 50 9.26 -5.83 7.95
N MET A 51 8.82 -7.02 7.55
CA MET A 51 7.45 -7.51 7.73
C MET A 51 6.94 -7.41 9.17
N PRO A 52 7.71 -7.72 10.23
CA PRO A 52 7.24 -7.54 11.61
C PRO A 52 6.82 -6.11 11.94
N PHE A 53 7.58 -5.12 11.45
CA PHE A 53 7.27 -3.70 11.63
C PHE A 53 6.08 -3.28 10.79
N ILE A 54 5.95 -3.80 9.56
CA ILE A 54 4.78 -3.53 8.71
C ILE A 54 3.52 -4.07 9.38
N PHE A 55 3.53 -5.30 9.92
CA PHE A 55 2.39 -5.86 10.63
C PHE A 55 2.05 -5.08 11.90
N TYR A 56 3.06 -4.62 12.64
CA TYR A 56 2.83 -3.78 13.81
C TYR A 56 2.25 -2.40 13.43
N PHE A 57 2.71 -1.82 12.32
CA PHE A 57 2.11 -0.63 11.74
C PHE A 57 0.64 -0.88 11.38
N LEU A 58 0.32 -1.93 10.62
CA LEU A 58 -1.06 -2.25 10.25
C LEU A 58 -1.95 -2.41 11.48
N TYR A 59 -1.53 -3.21 12.46
CA TYR A 59 -2.26 -3.40 13.71
C TYR A 59 -2.45 -2.08 14.47
N GLY A 60 -1.38 -1.31 14.66
CA GLY A 60 -1.43 -0.05 15.40
C GLY A 60 -2.31 0.99 14.71
N THR A 61 -2.27 1.08 13.37
CA THR A 61 -3.13 1.99 12.61
C THR A 61 -4.61 1.57 12.71
N VAL A 62 -4.92 0.27 12.67
CA VAL A 62 -6.29 -0.23 12.90
C VAL A 62 -6.75 0.10 14.31
N GLU A 63 -5.94 -0.18 15.34
CA GLU A 63 -6.29 0.10 16.74
C GLU A 63 -6.53 1.60 16.98
N LEU A 64 -5.66 2.46 16.45
CA LEU A 64 -5.82 3.91 16.55
C LEU A 64 -7.04 4.41 15.78
N SER A 65 -7.32 3.84 14.61
CA SER A 65 -8.53 4.19 13.83
C SER A 65 -9.81 3.82 14.56
N MET A 66 -9.83 2.66 15.24
CA MET A 66 -10.93 2.25 16.11
C MET A 66 -11.12 3.24 17.27
N ARG A 67 -10.05 3.56 18.02
CA ARG A 67 -10.10 4.52 19.13
C ARG A 67 -10.54 5.91 18.68
N LEU A 68 -10.02 6.39 17.55
CA LEU A 68 -10.42 7.66 16.94
C LEU A 68 -11.93 7.67 16.63
N ALA A 69 -12.43 6.58 16.04
CA ALA A 69 -13.86 6.44 15.77
C ALA A 69 -14.71 6.36 17.05
N GLU A 70 -14.23 5.68 18.10
CA GLU A 70 -14.92 5.48 19.38
C GLU A 70 -14.93 6.74 20.27
N GLU A 71 -13.87 7.52 20.30
CA GLU A 71 -13.72 8.64 21.25
C GLU A 71 -13.97 10.01 20.59
N TRP A 72 -13.65 10.17 19.30
CA TRP A 72 -13.57 11.50 18.67
C TRP A 72 -14.62 11.72 17.57
N LEU A 73 -15.11 10.66 16.94
CA LEU A 73 -16.04 10.75 15.82
C LEU A 73 -17.47 10.37 16.22
N SER A 74 -18.41 11.23 15.81
CA SER A 74 -19.83 10.87 15.82
C SER A 74 -20.12 9.80 14.77
N ARG A 75 -21.18 8.99 14.99
CA ARG A 75 -21.57 7.92 14.06
C ARG A 75 -21.67 8.38 12.61
N LYS A 76 -22.25 9.57 12.37
CA LYS A 76 -22.36 10.16 11.02
C LYS A 76 -20.98 10.43 10.41
N LYS A 77 -20.05 11.04 11.17
CA LYS A 77 -18.68 11.32 10.71
C LYS A 77 -17.91 10.04 10.44
N THR A 78 -18.06 9.01 11.29
CA THR A 78 -17.44 7.69 11.08
C THR A 78 -17.90 7.06 9.76
N ILE A 79 -19.22 7.04 9.49
CA ILE A 79 -19.78 6.49 8.25
C ILE A 79 -19.25 7.25 7.03
N ILE A 80 -19.27 8.59 7.06
CA ILE A 80 -18.74 9.41 5.96
C ILE A 80 -17.26 9.10 5.72
N GLY A 81 -16.46 9.03 6.79
CA GLY A 81 -15.04 8.68 6.68
C GLY A 81 -14.80 7.31 6.05
N ILE A 82 -15.60 6.30 6.42
CA ILE A 82 -15.53 4.95 5.84
C ILE A 82 -15.87 5.00 4.35
N VAL A 83 -16.95 5.67 3.97
CA VAL A 83 -17.38 5.77 2.56
C VAL A 83 -16.32 6.48 1.72
N LEU A 84 -15.78 7.61 2.19
CA LEU A 84 -14.71 8.33 1.49
C LEU A 84 -13.45 7.48 1.36
N SER A 85 -13.08 6.75 2.42
CA SER A 85 -11.94 5.83 2.39
C SER A 85 -12.16 4.70 1.39
N LEU A 86 -13.36 4.11 1.32
CA LEU A 86 -13.70 3.07 0.34
C LEU A 86 -13.64 3.59 -1.09
N VAL A 87 -14.17 4.79 -1.36
CA VAL A 87 -14.07 5.42 -2.69
C VAL A 87 -12.61 5.62 -3.08
N TYR A 88 -11.78 6.12 -2.16
CA TYR A 88 -10.36 6.29 -2.39
C TYR A 88 -9.63 4.95 -2.63
N ILE A 89 -9.92 3.92 -1.81
CA ILE A 89 -9.35 2.57 -1.95
C ILE A 89 -9.68 1.99 -3.32
N ILE A 90 -10.97 1.96 -3.68
CA ILE A 90 -11.44 1.39 -4.94
C ILE A 90 -10.87 2.17 -6.12
N GLY A 91 -10.99 3.49 -6.11
CA GLY A 91 -10.49 4.35 -7.19
C GLY A 91 -8.98 4.23 -7.35
N GLY A 92 -8.23 4.23 -6.24
CA GLY A 92 -6.78 4.11 -6.25
C GLY A 92 -6.28 2.74 -6.69
N SER A 93 -6.94 1.66 -6.27
CA SER A 93 -6.62 0.31 -6.74
C SER A 93 -6.91 0.13 -8.24
N ILE A 94 -8.05 0.62 -8.73
CA ILE A 94 -8.38 0.59 -10.17
C ILE A 94 -7.34 1.37 -10.98
N TRP A 95 -6.97 2.57 -10.51
CA TRP A 95 -5.94 3.39 -11.14
C TRP A 95 -4.59 2.66 -11.19
N ALA A 96 -4.13 2.10 -10.06
CA ALA A 96 -2.84 1.40 -9.99
C ALA A 96 -2.78 0.19 -10.92
N VAL A 97 -3.85 -0.61 -10.98
CA VAL A 97 -3.95 -1.77 -11.88
C VAL A 97 -3.91 -1.33 -13.34
N ARG A 98 -4.70 -0.31 -13.72
CA ARG A 98 -4.70 0.20 -15.11
C ARG A 98 -3.37 0.83 -15.50
N ALA A 99 -2.77 1.59 -14.60
CA ALA A 99 -1.46 2.19 -14.83
C ALA A 99 -0.40 1.10 -15.06
N ALA A 100 -0.39 0.05 -14.23
CA ALA A 100 0.54 -1.06 -14.37
C ALA A 100 0.30 -1.87 -15.66
N ASP A 101 -0.94 -2.07 -16.06
CA ASP A 101 -1.27 -2.79 -17.29
C ASP A 101 -0.85 -2.00 -18.55
N ASN A 102 -1.11 -0.69 -18.58
CA ASN A 102 -0.58 0.19 -19.62
C ASN A 102 0.96 0.19 -19.63
N TYR A 103 1.58 0.15 -18.46
CA TYR A 103 3.04 0.13 -18.33
C TYR A 103 3.66 -1.17 -18.85
N ARG A 104 2.97 -2.32 -18.74
CA ARG A 104 3.40 -3.59 -19.38
C ARG A 104 3.47 -3.46 -20.90
N THR A 105 2.49 -2.79 -21.50
CA THR A 105 2.47 -2.54 -22.95
C THR A 105 3.67 -1.67 -23.33
N TYR A 106 3.91 -0.59 -22.58
CA TYR A 106 5.09 0.25 -22.78
C TYR A 106 6.42 -0.49 -22.63
N ILE A 107 6.53 -1.45 -21.70
CA ILE A 107 7.72 -2.29 -21.54
C ILE A 107 8.00 -3.10 -22.82
N VAL A 108 6.96 -3.73 -23.38
CA VAL A 108 7.07 -4.53 -24.60
C VAL A 108 7.40 -3.66 -25.80
N ASP A 109 6.73 -2.52 -25.96
CA ASP A 109 6.99 -1.57 -27.06
C ASP A 109 8.41 -1.00 -27.03
N THR A 110 9.02 -0.92 -25.83
CA THR A 110 10.39 -0.40 -25.67
C THR A 110 11.46 -1.49 -25.76
N LYS A 111 11.10 -2.75 -25.50
CA LYS A 111 12.04 -3.87 -25.49
C LYS A 111 11.73 -4.84 -26.62
N ASP A 112 12.56 -4.78 -27.66
CA ASP A 112 12.43 -5.64 -28.86
C ASP A 112 12.52 -7.16 -28.56
N ALA A 113 12.95 -7.52 -27.35
CA ALA A 113 13.10 -8.90 -26.89
C ALA A 113 11.81 -9.57 -26.39
N TYR A 114 10.72 -8.83 -26.20
CA TYR A 114 9.45 -9.35 -25.67
C TYR A 114 8.31 -9.10 -26.65
N SER A 115 7.31 -9.96 -26.66
CA SER A 115 6.19 -9.87 -27.62
C SER A 115 4.82 -9.78 -26.96
N ASN A 116 4.71 -10.13 -25.67
CA ASN A 116 3.44 -10.16 -24.96
C ASN A 116 3.52 -9.43 -23.60
N PRO A 117 2.70 -8.38 -23.38
CA PRO A 117 2.65 -7.66 -22.10
C PRO A 117 2.34 -8.54 -20.88
N ALA A 118 1.64 -9.65 -21.10
CA ALA A 118 1.27 -10.58 -20.03
C ALA A 118 2.47 -11.33 -19.41
N GLU A 119 3.64 -11.34 -20.07
CA GLU A 119 4.86 -11.97 -19.56
C GLU A 119 5.40 -11.31 -18.30
N PHE A 120 5.16 -10.01 -18.12
CA PHE A 120 5.56 -9.27 -16.92
C PHE A 120 4.43 -9.32 -15.90
N ALA A 121 4.63 -9.62 -14.61
CA ALA A 121 3.57 -9.43 -13.61
C ALA A 121 3.18 -7.94 -13.47
N LEU A 122 1.98 -7.62 -12.97
CA LEU A 122 1.57 -6.21 -12.73
C LEU A 122 2.57 -5.50 -11.81
N LEU A 123 2.86 -6.11 -10.66
CA LEU A 123 3.98 -5.72 -9.81
C LEU A 123 5.25 -6.43 -10.30
N ASN A 124 6.15 -5.66 -10.89
CA ASN A 124 7.44 -6.12 -11.38
C ASN A 124 8.51 -5.05 -11.08
N VAL A 125 9.76 -5.38 -11.42
CA VAL A 125 10.94 -4.55 -11.17
C VAL A 125 10.85 -3.15 -11.82
N PHE A 126 10.13 -3.00 -12.92
CA PHE A 126 9.95 -1.73 -13.63
C PHE A 126 8.73 -0.93 -13.15
N SER A 127 7.78 -1.57 -12.45
CA SER A 127 6.52 -0.95 -12.02
C SER A 127 6.45 -0.62 -10.54
N ASN A 128 7.53 -0.82 -9.77
CA ASN A 128 7.57 -0.53 -8.33
C ASN A 128 7.04 0.87 -7.97
N HIS A 129 7.43 1.90 -8.72
CA HIS A 129 6.96 3.27 -8.52
C HIS A 129 5.43 3.45 -8.58
N LEU A 130 4.71 2.55 -9.28
CA LEU A 130 3.24 2.57 -9.35
C LEU A 130 2.58 1.99 -8.08
N PHE A 131 3.24 1.04 -7.42
CA PHE A 131 2.69 0.31 -6.26
C PHE A 131 3.24 0.77 -4.91
N PHE A 132 4.38 1.45 -4.91
CA PHE A 132 5.06 1.92 -3.71
C PHE A 132 5.30 3.42 -3.80
N ASN A 133 4.24 4.20 -3.77
CA ASN A 133 4.27 5.65 -3.76
C ASN A 133 3.39 6.22 -2.63
N PRO A 134 3.42 7.54 -2.37
CA PRO A 134 2.62 8.14 -1.31
C PRO A 134 1.12 7.83 -1.42
N MET A 135 0.57 7.78 -2.63
CA MET A 135 -0.84 7.43 -2.84
C MET A 135 -1.13 6.02 -2.34
N THR A 136 -0.35 5.02 -2.76
CA THR A 136 -0.53 3.64 -2.31
C THR A 136 -0.28 3.43 -0.82
N PHE A 137 0.59 4.23 -0.20
CA PHE A 137 0.76 4.25 1.25
C PHE A 137 -0.54 4.71 1.94
N PHE A 138 -1.14 5.81 1.46
CA PHE A 138 -2.42 6.27 1.99
C PHE A 138 -3.58 5.31 1.68
N LEU A 139 -3.51 4.51 0.60
CA LEU A 139 -4.48 3.43 0.38
C LEU A 139 -4.42 2.41 1.51
N VAL A 140 -3.22 1.99 1.92
CA VAL A 140 -3.03 1.07 3.06
C VAL A 140 -3.57 1.69 4.36
N VAL A 141 -3.26 2.96 4.63
CA VAL A 141 -3.82 3.69 5.79
C VAL A 141 -5.36 3.73 5.72
N GLY A 142 -5.93 3.98 4.54
CA GLY A 142 -7.37 3.97 4.32
C GLY A 142 -7.99 2.60 4.62
N VAL A 143 -7.36 1.51 4.20
CA VAL A 143 -7.79 0.13 4.52
C VAL A 143 -7.79 -0.09 6.03
N CYS A 144 -6.71 0.30 6.72
CA CYS A 144 -6.64 0.23 8.19
C CYS A 144 -7.74 1.06 8.86
N PHE A 145 -8.04 2.25 8.33
CA PHE A 145 -9.11 3.09 8.84
C PHE A 145 -10.48 2.43 8.68
N VAL A 146 -10.80 1.89 7.50
CA VAL A 146 -12.06 1.17 7.25
C VAL A 146 -12.23 0.01 8.22
N MET A 147 -11.18 -0.78 8.44
CA MET A 147 -11.22 -1.91 9.37
C MET A 147 -11.47 -1.44 10.82
N GLY A 148 -10.68 -0.48 11.32
CA GLY A 148 -10.80 0.00 12.70
C GLY A 148 -12.10 0.75 12.98
N ALA A 149 -12.47 1.67 12.09
CA ALA A 149 -13.70 2.45 12.21
C ALA A 149 -14.95 1.57 12.01
N GLY A 150 -14.90 0.60 11.09
CA GLY A 150 -15.98 -0.36 10.87
C GLY A 150 -16.22 -1.23 12.11
N TRP A 151 -15.14 -1.72 12.73
CA TRP A 151 -15.22 -2.45 13.99
C TRP A 151 -15.84 -1.62 15.13
N SER A 152 -15.41 -0.36 15.28
CA SER A 152 -16.01 0.57 16.26
C SER A 152 -17.51 0.73 16.03
N LEU A 153 -17.93 0.93 14.78
CA LEU A 153 -19.34 1.14 14.44
C LEU A 153 -20.19 -0.09 14.77
N TRP A 154 -19.69 -1.28 14.46
CA TRP A 154 -20.34 -2.55 14.76
C TRP A 154 -20.53 -2.78 16.26
N ARG A 155 -19.52 -2.47 17.09
CA ARG A 155 -19.63 -2.57 18.55
C ARG A 155 -20.71 -1.63 19.11
N ARG A 156 -20.74 -0.38 18.62
CA ARG A 156 -21.74 0.62 19.05
C ARG A 156 -23.18 0.24 18.72
N THR A 157 -23.41 -0.57 17.68
CA THR A 157 -24.76 -1.03 17.32
C THR A 157 -25.27 -2.21 18.15
N ARG A 158 -24.41 -2.86 18.94
CA ARG A 158 -24.76 -4.00 19.81
C ARG A 158 -25.00 -3.62 21.28
N LEU A 159 -24.66 -2.40 21.65
CA LEU A 159 -24.90 -1.80 22.97
C LEU A 159 -26.18 -0.95 22.91
#